data_AF-A0A2W6U424-F1
#
_entry.id   AF-A0A2W6U424-F1
#
_cell.length_a   1.000
_cell.length_b   1.000
_cell.length_c   1.000
_cell.angle_alpha   90.00
_cell.angle_beta   90.00
_cell.angle_gamma   90.00
#
_symmetry.space_group_name_H-M   'P 1'
#
loop_
_entity.id
_entity.type
_entity.pdbx_description
1 polymer ?
#
loop_
_entity_poly.entity_id
_entity_poly.type
_entity_poly.pdbx_seq_one_letter_code
_entity_poly.pdbx_strand_id
1 'polypeptide(L)' 'MTAAFTCATLGIQPTVRHSDYIGAWLEAMRADEKAIFRAASAASKGADYLLAFGEDR' A
#
# COMPACT_ATOMS: atom_id res chain seq x y z
N MET A 1 1.18 1.74 0.78
CA MET A 1 1.05 0.37 0.23
C MET A 1 0.01 0.28 -0.87
N THR A 2 -1.23 0.75 -0.69
CA THR A 2 -2.27 0.74 -1.75
C THR A 2 -1.78 1.27 -3.09
N ALA A 3 -1.22 2.49 -3.11
CA ALA A 3 -0.66 3.07 -4.33
C ALA A 3 0.47 2.21 -4.93
N ALA A 4 1.28 1.53 -4.11
CA ALA A 4 2.34 0.66 -4.60
C ALA A 4 1.77 -0.59 -5.29
N PHE A 5 0.73 -1.19 -4.73
CA PHE A 5 0.03 -2.33 -5.34
C PHE A 5 -0.66 -1.92 -6.65
N THR A 6 -1.38 -0.78 -6.65
CA THR A 6 -2.00 -0.23 -7.88
C THR A 6 -0.94 0.09 -8.96
N CYS A 7 0.16 0.75 -8.60
CA CYS A 7 1.24 1.04 -9.54
C CYS A 7 1.83 -0.23 -10.13
N ALA A 8 2.05 -1.27 -9.31
CA ALA A 8 2.56 -2.55 -9.77
C ALA A 8 1.62 -3.20 -10.80
N THR A 9 0.31 -3.23 -10.53
CA THR A 9 -0.68 -3.78 -11.47
C THR A 9 -0.73 -3.01 -12.79
N LEU A 10 -0.59 -1.68 -12.73
CA LEU A 10 -0.66 -0.82 -13.91
C LEU A 10 0.69 -0.64 -14.65
N GLY A 11 1.77 -1.27 -14.17
CA GLY A 11 3.11 -1.10 -14.74
C GLY A 11 3.69 0.31 -14.57
N ILE A 12 3.22 1.07 -13.58
CA ILE A 12 3.67 2.42 -13.29
C ILE A 12 4.90 2.36 -12.39
N GLN A 13 6.01 2.98 -12.83
CA GLN A 13 7.18 3.14 -11.98
C GLN A 13 6.95 4.26 -10.95
N PRO A 14 6.91 3.95 -9.65
CA PRO A 14 6.69 4.99 -8.65
C PRO A 14 7.96 5.82 -8.45
N THR A 15 7.78 7.09 -8.08
CA THR A 15 8.85 7.91 -7.52
C THR A 15 8.76 7.89 -6.01
N VAL A 16 9.88 7.68 -5.33
CA VAL A 16 9.92 7.71 -3.87
C VAL A 16 9.66 9.13 -3.40
N ARG A 17 8.64 9.31 -2.55
CA ARG A 17 8.37 10.57 -1.89
C ARG A 17 8.09 10.33 -0.40
N HIS A 18 8.94 10.95 0.42
CA HIS A 18 8.77 11.23 1.87
C HIS A 18 9.10 10.05 2.80
N SER A 19 10.36 9.93 3.22
CA SER A 19 10.83 8.92 4.19
C SER A 19 10.31 9.11 5.61
N ASP A 20 9.66 10.23 5.91
CA ASP A 20 9.32 10.65 7.27
C ASP A 20 8.33 9.70 7.98
N TYR A 21 7.58 8.91 7.22
CA TYR A 21 6.70 7.89 7.78
C TYR A 21 7.44 6.64 8.30
N ILE A 22 8.69 6.39 7.92
CA ILE A 22 9.41 5.15 8.26
C ILE A 22 9.52 4.99 9.78
N GLY A 23 9.81 6.07 10.51
CA GLY A 23 9.87 6.04 11.98
C GLY A 23 8.55 5.58 12.61
N ALA A 24 7.43 6.15 12.17
CA ALA A 24 6.11 5.75 12.65
C ALA A 24 5.76 4.29 12.33
N TRP A 25 6.19 3.78 11.17
CA TRP A 25 6.01 2.37 10.81
C TRP A 25 6.85 1.42 11.67
N LEU A 26 8.09 1.80 11.99
CA LEU A 26 8.94 1.01 12.88
C LEU A 26 8.31 0.89 14.27
N GLU A 27 7.78 1.99 14.83
CA GLU A 27 7.07 1.95 16.10
C GLU A 27 5.81 1.08 16.04
N ALA A 28 5.01 1.20 14.98
CA ALA A 28 3.82 0.38 14.79
C ALA A 28 4.16 -1.13 14.72
N MET A 29 5.25 -1.51 14.04
CA MET A 29 5.67 -2.90 13.93
C MET A 29 6.28 -3.45 15.23
N ARG A 30 6.91 -2.59 16.06
CA ARG A 30 7.37 -2.99 17.40
C ARG A 30 6.21 -3.23 18.35
N ALA A 31 5.14 -2.44 18.24
CA ALA A 31 3.96 -2.56 19.08
C ALA A 31 3.06 -3.74 18.69
N ASP A 32 3.08 -4.16 17.42
CA ASP A 32 2.19 -5.17 16.88
C ASP A 32 2.83 -5.96 15.72
N GLU A 33 3.18 -7.22 15.97
CA GLU A 33 3.78 -8.12 14.97
C GLU A 33 2.88 -8.34 13.75
N LYS A 34 1.57 -8.12 13.89
CA LYS A 34 0.59 -8.30 12.82
C LYS A 34 0.30 -7.00 12.05
N ALA A 35 0.92 -5.87 12.43
CA ALA A 35 0.67 -4.56 11.82
C ALA A 35 0.88 -4.58 10.31
N ILE A 36 1.96 -5.23 9.86
CA ILE A 36 2.31 -5.30 8.44
C ILE A 36 1.28 -6.12 7.63
N PHE A 37 0.78 -7.23 8.19
CA PHE A 37 -0.22 -8.07 7.54
C PHE A 37 -1.56 -7.38 7.44
N ARG A 38 -1.97 -6.66 8.50
CA ARG A 38 -3.20 -5.85 8.49
C ARG A 38 -3.10 -4.71 7.48
N ALA A 39 -1.98 -3.99 7.47
CA ALA A 39 -1.72 -2.93 6.50
C ALA A 39 -1.75 -3.45 5.06
N ALA A 40 -1.11 -4.59 4.80
CA ALA A 40 -1.12 -5.24 3.49
C ALA A 40 -2.55 -5.67 3.09
N SER A 41 -3.32 -6.29 3.99
CA SER A 41 -4.70 -6.70 3.72
C SER A 41 -5.60 -5.50 3.38
N ALA A 42 -5.48 -4.40 4.13
CA ALA A 42 -6.21 -3.17 3.84
C ALA A 42 -5.76 -2.54 2.51
N ALA A 43 -4.46 -2.57 2.23
CA ALA A 43 -3.90 -2.05 0.99
C ALA A 43 -4.37 -2.83 -0.24
N SER A 44 -4.44 -4.17 -0.16
CA SER A 44 -5.01 -5.02 -1.23
C SER A 44 -6.44 -4.62 -1.53
N LYS A 45 -7.31 -4.55 -0.51
CA LYS A 45 -8.72 -4.13 -0.69
C LYS A 45 -8.85 -2.75 -1.34
N GLY A 46 -8.01 -1.80 -0.93
CA GLY A 46 -7.99 -0.47 -1.54
C GLY A 46 -7.53 -0.49 -2.99
N ALA A 47 -6.56 -1.33 -3.34
CA ALA A 47 -6.07 -1.46 -4.70
C ALA A 47 -7.14 -2.11 -5.59
N ASP A 48 -7.75 -3.20 -5.13
CA ASP A 48 -8.86 -3.88 -5.81
C ASP A 48 -10.02 -2.92 -6.07
N TYR A 49 -10.40 -2.12 -5.06
CA TYR A 49 -11.42 -1.09 -5.21
C TYR A 49 -11.08 -0.08 -6.31
N LEU A 50 -9.85 0.44 -6.34
CA LEU A 50 -9.43 1.41 -7.37
C LEU A 50 -9.38 0.79 -8.77
N LEU A 51 -8.89 -0.44 -8.88
CA LEU A 51 -8.74 -1.15 -10.15
C LEU A 51 -10.09 -1.53 -10.76
N ALA A 52 -11.11 -1.81 -9.94
CA ALA A 52 -12.46 -2.11 -10.41
C ALA A 52 -13.10 -0.97 -11.24
N PHE A 53 -12.68 0.29 -11.05
CA PHE A 53 -13.13 1.41 -11.89
C PHE A 53 -12.38 1.54 -13.22
N GLY A 54 -11.26 0.83 -13.39
CA GLY A 54 -10.44 0.85 -14.60
C GLY A 54 -10.70 -0.32 -15.56
N GLU A 55 -11.44 -1.34 -15.12
CA GLU A 55 -11.75 -2.56 -15.91
C GLU A 55 -12.88 -2.35 -16.94
N ASP A 56 -13.60 -1.23 -16.90
CA ASP A 56 -14.69 -0.87 -17.82
C ASP A 56 -14.19 -0.33 -19.21
N ARG A 57 -12.95 -0.64 -19.61
CA ARG A 57 -12.35 -0.14 -20.85
C ARG A 57 -11.90 -1.24 -21.82
#